data_AF-A3JC73-F1
#
_entry.id   AF-A3JC73-F1
#
_cell.length_a   1.000
_cell.length_b   1.000
_cell.length_c   1.000
_cell.angle_alpha   90.00
_cell.angle_beta   90.00
_cell.angle_gamma   90.00
#
_symmetry.space_group_name_H-M   'P 1'
#
loop_
_entity.id
_entity.type
_entity.pdbx_description
1 polymer ?
#
loop_
_entity_poly.entity_id
_entity_poly.type
_entity_poly.pdbx_seq_one_letter_code
_entity_poly.pdbx_strand_id
1 'polypeptide(L)' 'MSEEQPNSPLHGVTLEKIVTRLEQHYGWEGLAQRININCFKSDPSIKSSLKFLRRTQWARDKVEDLYISTFEGNHTGKV' A
#
# COMPACT_ATOMS: atom_id res chain seq x y z
N MET A 1 12.48 -18.19 19.58
CA MET A 1 11.64 -18.26 18.37
C MET A 1 10.85 -16.95 18.33
N SER A 2 11.13 -15.97 17.47
CA SER A 2 11.71 -16.03 16.14
C SER A 2 12.53 -14.75 15.87
N GLU A 3 13.81 -14.92 15.55
CA GLU A 3 14.68 -13.88 15.03
C GLU A 3 14.95 -14.23 13.56
N GLU A 4 14.33 -13.52 12.63
CA GLU A 4 14.59 -13.70 11.18
C GLU A 4 14.87 -12.35 10.51
N GLN A 5 16.12 -11.96 10.71
CA GLN A 5 17.06 -11.30 9.80
C GLN A 5 16.80 -9.85 9.29
N PRO A 6 17.86 -9.00 9.34
CA PRO A 6 17.87 -7.61 8.88
C PRO A 6 18.32 -7.53 7.42
N ASN A 7 17.45 -7.14 6.49
CA ASN A 7 17.90 -6.82 5.12
C ASN A 7 17.22 -5.56 4.57
N SER A 8 18.06 -4.51 4.50
CA SER A 8 18.01 -3.35 3.60
C SER A 8 17.23 -2.10 4.08
N PRO A 9 17.95 -1.10 4.64
CA PRO A 9 17.39 0.19 5.05
C PRO A 9 17.07 1.17 3.91
N LEU A 10 17.51 0.97 2.65
CA LEU A 10 17.47 2.06 1.64
C LEU A 10 17.23 1.68 0.16
N HIS A 11 16.86 0.44 -0.20
CA HIS A 11 16.69 0.12 -1.64
C HIS A 11 15.24 -0.15 -2.05
N GLY A 12 14.68 0.76 -2.87
CA GLY A 12 13.52 0.53 -3.74
C GLY A 12 12.19 0.34 -3.01
N VAL A 13 11.44 1.44 -2.82
CA VAL A 13 10.05 1.37 -2.34
C VAL A 13 9.23 0.60 -3.38
N THR A 14 9.00 -0.68 -3.14
CA THR A 14 8.18 -1.53 -4.00
C THR A 14 6.70 -1.34 -3.66
N LEU A 15 5.82 -1.72 -4.59
CA LEU A 15 4.37 -1.73 -4.34
C LEU A 15 4.01 -2.56 -3.09
N GLU A 16 4.80 -3.60 -2.80
CA GLU A 16 4.69 -4.36 -1.56
C GLU A 16 4.95 -3.49 -0.33
N LYS A 17 6.05 -2.75 -0.32
CA LYS A 17 6.40 -1.85 0.79
C LYS A 17 5.33 -0.78 0.99
N ILE A 18 4.78 -0.23 -0.10
CA ILE A 18 3.71 0.76 -0.07
C ILE A 18 2.48 0.20 0.64
N VAL A 19 1.98 -0.95 0.19
CA VAL A 19 0.79 -1.59 0.76
C VAL A 19 1.05 -1.95 2.23
N THR A 20 2.20 -2.55 2.56
CA THR A 20 2.56 -2.87 3.95
C THR A 20 2.61 -1.64 4.84
N ARG A 21 3.16 -0.53 4.36
CA ARG A 21 3.24 0.72 5.14
C ARG A 21 1.87 1.36 5.34
N LEU A 22 1.04 1.38 4.31
CA LEU A 22 -0.34 1.88 4.40
C LEU A 22 -1.19 1.02 5.32
N GLU A 23 -1.05 -0.30 5.24
CA GLU A 23 -1.72 -1.26 6.11
C GLU A 23 -1.29 -1.08 7.56
N GLN A 24 0.01 -0.95 7.84
CA GLN A 24 0.50 -0.67 9.19
C GLN A 24 0.02 0.67 9.75
N HIS A 25 -0.31 1.65 8.91
CA HIS A 25 -0.75 2.98 9.34
C HIS A 25 -2.27 3.11 9.47
N TYR A 26 -3.04 2.62 8.49
CA TYR A 26 -4.50 2.73 8.43
C TYR A 26 -5.25 1.43 8.71
N GLY A 27 -4.58 0.29 8.63
CA GLY A 27 -5.22 -1.02 8.55
C GLY A 27 -5.93 -1.25 7.22
N TRP A 28 -6.34 -2.51 7.02
CA TRP A 28 -7.09 -2.91 5.83
C TRP A 28 -8.46 -2.24 5.73
N GLU A 29 -9.12 -1.97 6.86
CA GLU A 29 -10.41 -1.29 6.88
C GLU A 29 -10.29 0.17 6.41
N GLY A 30 -9.28 0.90 6.87
CA GLY A 30 -9.02 2.27 6.41
C GLY A 30 -8.62 2.32 4.93
N LEU A 31 -7.85 1.34 4.47
CA LEU A 31 -7.55 1.17 3.04
C LEU A 31 -8.82 0.88 2.24
N ALA A 32 -9.71 0.00 2.70
CA ALA A 32 -10.95 -0.34 2.03
C ALA A 32 -11.96 0.82 1.98
N GLN A 33 -11.92 1.72 2.97
CA GLN A 33 -12.73 2.94 2.98
C GLN A 33 -12.25 3.97 1.94
N ARG A 34 -10.93 4.10 1.78
CA ARG A 34 -10.32 5.05 0.81
C ARG A 34 -10.28 4.49 -0.60
N ILE A 35 -10.02 3.20 -0.72
CA ILE A 35 -9.90 2.44 -1.95
C ILE A 35 -10.92 1.32 -1.86
N ASN A 36 -12.12 1.57 -2.37
CA ASN A 36 -13.24 0.64 -2.32
C ASN A 36 -13.05 -0.54 -3.29
N ILE A 37 -12.09 -1.40 -2.97
CA ILE A 37 -11.82 -2.65 -3.69
C ILE A 37 -12.11 -3.84 -2.79
N ASN A 38 -12.66 -4.89 -3.38
CA ASN A 38 -12.99 -6.10 -2.64
C ASN A 38 -11.75 -6.80 -2.06
N CYS A 39 -10.57 -6.57 -2.66
CA CYS A 39 -9.30 -7.14 -2.21
C CYS A 39 -9.00 -6.81 -0.74
N PHE A 40 -9.27 -5.58 -0.30
CA PHE A 40 -9.02 -5.16 1.09
C PHE A 40 -10.12 -5.57 2.07
N LYS A 41 -11.29 -6.00 1.56
CA LYS A 41 -12.45 -6.39 2.38
C LYS A 41 -12.54 -7.90 2.59
N SER A 42 -12.30 -8.69 1.55
CA SER A 42 -12.51 -10.15 1.58
C SER A 42 -11.24 -10.95 1.83
N ASP A 43 -10.09 -10.52 1.29
CA ASP A 43 -8.81 -11.23 1.44
C ASP A 43 -7.68 -10.22 1.70
N PRO A 44 -7.72 -9.50 2.84
CA PRO A 44 -6.74 -8.49 3.19
C PRO A 44 -5.38 -9.13 3.44
N SER A 45 -4.57 -9.25 2.39
CA SER A 45 -3.23 -9.82 2.45
C SER A 45 -2.32 -9.13 1.45
N ILE A 46 -1.06 -8.93 1.84
CA ILE A 46 -0.05 -8.26 1.01
C ILE A 46 0.10 -8.95 -0.35
N LYS A 47 0.25 -10.29 -0.36
CA LYS A 47 0.39 -11.07 -1.61
C LYS A 47 -0.85 -10.99 -2.52
N SER A 48 -2.04 -11.07 -1.92
CA SER A 48 -3.32 -11.00 -2.64
C SER A 48 -3.54 -9.61 -3.25
N SER A 49 -3.26 -8.58 -2.46
CA SER A 49 -3.26 -7.17 -2.88
C SER A 49 -2.29 -6.96 -4.04
N LEU A 50 -1.04 -7.39 -3.93
CA LEU A 50 -0.07 -7.24 -5.03
C LEU A 50 -0.53 -7.93 -6.31
N LYS A 51 -1.09 -9.15 -6.21
CA LYS A 51 -1.63 -9.87 -7.37
C LYS A 51 -2.81 -9.12 -8.00
N PHE A 52 -3.67 -8.51 -7.18
CA PHE A 52 -4.78 -7.70 -7.64
C PHE A 52 -4.33 -6.39 -8.29
N LEU A 53 -3.41 -5.66 -7.66
CA LEU A 53 -2.86 -4.40 -8.14
C LEU A 53 -2.09 -4.56 -9.46
N ARG A 54 -1.45 -5.72 -9.68
CA ARG A 54 -0.82 -6.05 -10.99
C ARG A 54 -1.84 -6.23 -12.11
N ARG A 55 -3.08 -6.64 -11.81
CA ARG A 55 -4.16 -6.80 -12.80
C ARG A 55 -5.00 -5.54 -12.95
N THR A 56 -5.02 -4.70 -11.92
CA THR A 56 -5.91 -3.55 -11.79
C THR A 56 -5.09 -2.27 -11.63
N GLN A 57 -4.66 -1.71 -12.75
CA GLN A 57 -3.74 -0.56 -12.77
C GLN A 57 -4.32 0.67 -12.04
N TRP A 58 -5.59 1.02 -12.25
CA TRP A 58 -6.21 2.16 -11.54
C TRP A 58 -6.20 2.00 -10.01
N ALA A 59 -6.28 0.78 -9.49
CA ALA A 59 -6.24 0.53 -8.05
C ALA A 59 -4.82 0.71 -7.53
N ARG A 60 -3.82 0.32 -8.32
CA ARG A 60 -2.41 0.58 -8.05
C ARG A 60 -2.13 2.08 -7.96
N ASP A 61 -2.56 2.84 -8.96
CA ASP A 61 -2.43 4.30 -8.95
C ASP A 61 -3.08 4.93 -7.69
N LYS A 62 -4.24 4.44 -7.26
CA LYS A 62 -4.89 4.89 -6.01
C LYS A 62 -4.11 4.56 -4.75
N VAL A 63 -3.48 3.38 -4.69
CA VAL A 63 -2.64 2.97 -3.56
C VAL A 63 -1.37 3.83 -3.50
N GLU A 64 -0.74 4.09 -4.64
CA GLU A 64 0.45 4.95 -4.73
C GLU A 64 0.11 6.41 -4.37
N ASP A 65 -0.98 6.97 -4.90
CA ASP A 65 -1.48 8.31 -4.56
C ASP A 65 -1.75 8.45 -3.05
N LEU A 66 -2.41 7.45 -2.46
CA LEU A 66 -2.67 7.44 -1.02
C LEU A 66 -1.37 7.40 -0.21
N TYR A 67 -0.39 6.61 -0.65
CA TYR A 67 0.93 6.54 0.00
C TYR A 67 1.64 7.89 -0.01
N ILE A 68 1.67 8.56 -1.18
CA ILE A 68 2.26 9.90 -1.31
C ILE A 68 1.51 10.88 -0.39
N SER A 69 0.17 10.90 -0.44
CA SER A 69 -0.64 11.77 0.42
C SER A 69 -0.43 11.54 1.92
N THR A 70 -0.01 10.34 2.32
CA THR A 70 0.14 9.96 3.74
C THR A 70 1.57 10.16 4.25
N PHE A 71 2.57 9.76 3.45
CA PHE A 71 3.98 9.73 3.86
C PHE A 71 4.84 10.80 3.20
N GLU A 72 4.49 11.22 1.98
CA GLU A 72 5.17 12.28 1.22
C GLU A 72 4.24 13.49 1.05
N GLY A 73 3.74 14.04 2.16
CA GLY A 73 2.79 15.16 2.22
C GLY A 73 3.25 16.50 1.60
N ASN A 74 4.04 16.46 0.52
CA ASN A 74 4.53 17.55 -0.32
C ASN A 74 4.04 17.45 -1.78
N HIS A 75 2.81 16.97 -2.04
CA HIS A 75 2.17 17.29 -3.33
C HIS A 75 1.68 18.74 -3.30
N THR A 76 2.63 19.64 -3.49
CA THR A 76 2.36 21.01 -3.91
C THR A 76 1.66 20.98 -5.26
N GLY A 77 0.44 21.51 -5.32
CA GLY A 77 -0.13 22.06 -6.55
C GLY A 77 -0.95 21.10 -7.41
N LYS A 78 -2.27 21.14 -7.21
CA LYS A 78 -3.17 21.24 -8.35
C LYS A 78 -3.90 22.57 -8.29
N VAL A 79 -3.40 23.48 -9.12
CA VAL A 79 -4.06 24.69 -9.64
C VAL A 79 -5.37 24.35 -10.34
#